data_AF-A0A8C9YGW7-F1
#
_entry.id   AF-A0A8C9YGW7-F1
#
_cell.length_a   1.000
_cell.length_b   1.000
_cell.length_c   1.000
_cell.angle_alpha   90.00
_cell.angle_beta   90.00
_cell.angle_gamma   90.00
#
_symmetry.space_group_name_H-M   'P 1'
#
loop_
_entity.id
_entity.type
_entity.pdbx_description
1 polymer ?
#
loop_
_entity_poly.entity_id
_entity_poly.type
_entity_poly.pdbx_seq_one_letter_code
_entity_poly.pdbx_strand_id
1 'polypeptide(L)'
;VGVLIFLIATLTPVLCCDWLGHYSHLSNKSMTLLRLMGAEDSKHDSPLSFPYKFYRRIQNNTVESQLVFIRDSLELIEGLYLHNDHSSVAWDTDRTDRFLMTLERQREGISRCVTDSRLRKYYRRLETLLHTVRTSTGSTDWR
;
A
#
# COMPACT_ATOMS: atom_id res chain seq x y z
N VAL A 1 35.43 19.10 -5.45
CA VAL A 1 34.36 18.51 -6.31
C VAL A 1 34.15 17.02 -6.02
N GLY A 2 35.20 16.17 -6.00
CA GLY A 2 35.06 14.73 -5.73
C GLY A 2 34.46 14.35 -4.36
N VAL A 3 34.81 15.07 -3.29
CA VAL A 3 34.24 14.83 -1.95
C VAL A 3 32.74 15.21 -1.88
N LEU A 4 32.31 16.20 -2.65
CA LEU A 4 30.90 16.64 -2.71
C LEU A 4 30.03 15.61 -3.46
N ILE A 5 30.57 14.98 -4.51
CA ILE A 5 29.92 13.88 -5.25
C ILE A 5 29.84 12.61 -4.37
N PHE A 6 30.87 12.35 -3.57
CA PHE A 6 30.87 11.23 -2.61
C PHE A 6 29.82 11.42 -1.50
N LEU A 7 29.65 12.65 -0.99
CA LEU A 7 28.64 12.95 0.01
C LEU A 7 27.20 12.79 -0.54
N ILE A 8 26.96 13.13 -1.81
CA ILE A 8 25.69 12.89 -2.50
C ILE A 8 25.43 11.37 -2.67
N ALA A 9 26.46 10.57 -2.96
CA ALA A 9 26.36 9.12 -3.11
C ALA A 9 26.19 8.36 -1.77
N THR A 10 26.61 8.93 -0.65
CA THR A 10 26.36 8.37 0.69
C THR A 10 25.04 8.83 1.31
N LEU A 11 24.43 9.89 0.77
CA LEU A 11 23.11 10.40 1.18
C LEU A 11 21.95 9.83 0.34
N THR A 12 22.24 8.94 -0.62
CA THR A 12 21.23 8.29 -1.47
C THR A 12 20.30 7.24 -0.83
N PRO A 13 20.27 6.98 0.50
CA PRO A 13 19.09 6.36 1.09
C PRO A 13 18.02 7.38 1.49
N VAL A 14 18.33 8.69 1.47
CA VAL A 14 17.49 9.76 2.04
C VAL A 14 16.90 10.70 0.97
N LEU A 15 17.47 10.71 -0.23
CA LEU A 15 16.88 11.19 -1.49
C LEU A 15 16.40 9.92 -2.24
N CYS A 16 15.13 9.54 -2.44
CA CYS A 16 14.13 10.16 -3.31
C CYS A 16 12.79 9.40 -3.18
N CYS A 17 12.23 9.28 -1.97
CA CYS A 17 10.79 9.03 -1.92
C CYS A 17 10.05 10.36 -2.13
N ASP A 18 10.21 10.97 -3.31
CA ASP A 18 9.52 12.21 -3.70
C ASP A 18 8.01 12.05 -3.53
N TRP A 19 7.56 10.80 -3.66
CA TRP A 19 6.18 10.42 -3.46
C TRP A 19 5.62 10.75 -2.06
N LEU A 20 6.43 10.69 -0.98
CA LEU A 20 5.96 11.07 0.35
C LEU A 20 5.53 12.55 0.43
N GLY A 21 6.10 13.42 -0.41
CA GLY A 21 5.64 14.80 -0.56
C GLY A 21 4.18 14.91 -1.05
N HIS A 22 3.70 13.90 -1.77
CA HIS A 22 2.32 13.81 -2.25
C HIS A 22 1.39 13.02 -1.33
N TYR A 23 1.93 12.30 -0.34
CA TYR A 23 1.16 11.42 0.53
C TYR A 23 0.07 12.17 1.30
N SER A 24 0.39 13.33 1.87
CA SER A 24 -0.59 14.12 2.64
C SER A 24 -1.79 14.54 1.79
N HIS A 25 -1.57 14.94 0.54
CA HIS A 25 -2.65 15.30 -0.37
C HIS A 25 -3.55 14.10 -0.69
N LEU A 26 -2.95 12.94 -1.00
CA LEU A 26 -3.70 11.72 -1.30
C LEU A 26 -4.44 11.17 -0.08
N SER A 27 -3.81 11.23 1.10
CA SER A 27 -4.42 10.83 2.37
C SER A 27 -5.63 11.70 2.70
N ASN A 28 -5.51 13.02 2.53
CA ASN A 28 -6.64 13.95 2.68
C ASN A 28 -7.76 13.65 1.69
N LYS A 29 -7.41 13.40 0.41
CA LYS A 29 -8.39 13.02 -0.62
C LYS A 29 -9.10 11.72 -0.26
N SER A 30 -8.39 10.70 0.21
CA SER A 30 -8.98 9.45 0.70
C SER A 30 -9.93 9.70 1.86
N MET A 31 -9.57 10.53 2.82
CA MET A 31 -10.44 10.86 3.95
C MET A 31 -11.70 11.62 3.52
N THR A 32 -11.57 12.55 2.58
CA THR A 32 -12.72 13.25 1.99
C THR A 32 -13.64 12.27 1.27
N LEU A 33 -13.09 11.37 0.45
CA LEU A 33 -13.91 10.37 -0.25
C LEU A 33 -14.58 9.40 0.72
N LEU A 34 -13.88 8.95 1.77
CA LEU A 34 -14.43 8.07 2.80
C LEU A 34 -15.65 8.67 3.52
N ARG A 35 -15.62 9.98 3.79
CA ARG A 35 -16.78 10.70 4.39
C ARG A 35 -17.92 10.91 3.41
N LEU A 36 -17.59 11.02 2.13
CA LEU A 36 -18.55 11.34 1.07
C LEU A 36 -19.16 10.11 0.40
N MET A 37 -18.55 8.94 0.54
CA MET A 37 -19.05 7.71 -0.05
C MET A 37 -20.24 7.14 0.72
N GLY A 38 -20.29 7.32 2.03
CA GLY A 38 -21.43 6.94 2.87
C GLY A 38 -22.47 8.04 3.03
N ALA A 39 -23.61 7.68 3.60
CA ALA A 39 -24.53 8.64 4.22
C ALA A 39 -23.91 9.21 5.52
N GLU A 40 -24.67 10.03 6.25
CA GLU A 40 -24.26 10.62 7.52
C GLU A 40 -23.63 9.57 8.46
N ASP A 41 -22.53 9.94 9.13
CA ASP A 41 -21.78 9.04 10.02
C ASP A 41 -22.74 8.35 11.00
N SER A 42 -22.66 7.02 11.09
CA SER A 42 -23.53 6.28 12.00
C SER A 42 -23.27 6.74 13.44
N LYS A 43 -24.33 7.15 14.15
CA LYS A 43 -24.25 7.55 15.57
C LYS A 43 -24.07 6.36 16.51
N HIS A 44 -23.89 5.16 15.97
CA HIS A 44 -23.70 3.93 16.74
C HIS A 44 -22.22 3.71 16.99
N ASP A 45 -21.87 3.48 18.25
CA ASP A 45 -20.51 3.10 18.62
C ASP A 45 -20.13 1.79 17.92
N SER A 46 -18.94 1.80 17.31
CA SER A 46 -18.37 0.60 16.71
C SER A 46 -18.13 -0.46 17.81
N PRO A 47 -18.58 -1.72 17.62
CA PRO A 47 -18.29 -2.81 18.54
C PRO A 47 -16.79 -3.16 18.56
N LEU A 48 -16.03 -2.69 17.56
CA LEU A 48 -14.60 -2.91 17.43
C LEU A 48 -13.81 -1.73 18.01
N SER A 49 -12.94 -2.03 18.98
CA SER A 49 -11.98 -1.07 19.51
C SER A 49 -10.85 -0.83 18.52
N PHE A 50 -10.55 0.43 18.22
CA PHE A 50 -9.39 0.77 17.40
C PHE A 50 -8.07 0.39 18.13
N PRO A 51 -7.09 -0.25 17.47
CA PRO A 51 -5.89 -0.78 18.10
C PRO A 51 -4.83 0.31 18.37
N TYR A 52 -5.16 1.34 19.15
CA TYR A 52 -4.29 2.49 19.42
C TYR A 52 -2.89 2.13 19.96
N LYS A 53 -2.79 1.10 20.81
CA LYS A 53 -1.50 0.64 21.36
C LYS A 53 -0.56 0.12 20.26
N PHE A 54 -1.11 -0.51 19.23
CA PHE A 54 -0.33 -1.03 18.11
C PHE A 54 0.18 0.10 17.23
N TYR A 55 -0.68 1.06 16.87
CA TYR A 55 -0.29 2.26 16.12
C TYR A 55 0.81 3.05 16.85
N ARG A 56 0.71 3.21 18.17
CA ARG A 56 1.75 3.86 18.98
C ARG A 56 3.09 3.11 18.93
N ARG A 57 3.07 1.78 18.91
CA ARG A 57 4.30 0.98 18.77
C ARG A 57 4.94 1.20 17.40
N ILE A 58 4.15 1.25 16.33
CA ILE A 58 4.67 1.51 14.98
C ILE A 58 5.27 2.91 14.87
N GLN A 59 4.66 3.93 15.46
CA GLN A 59 5.22 5.30 15.49
C GLN A 59 6.64 5.37 16.08
N ASN A 60 6.96 4.44 16.99
CA ASN A 60 8.29 4.37 17.62
C ASN A 60 9.28 3.43 16.89
N ASN A 61 8.88 2.80 15.77
CA ASN A 61 9.73 1.92 14.97
C ASN A 61 10.51 2.71 13.88
N THR A 62 11.36 2.01 13.14
CA THR A 62 12.11 2.57 12.00
C THR A 62 11.19 3.09 10.90
N VAL A 63 11.65 4.09 10.14
CA VAL A 63 10.90 4.66 9.00
C VAL A 63 10.49 3.56 8.01
N GLU A 64 11.39 2.63 7.69
CA GLU A 64 11.08 1.48 6.82
C GLU A 64 9.92 0.64 7.37
N SER A 65 9.91 0.35 8.68
CA SER A 65 8.82 -0.41 9.31
C SER A 65 7.50 0.36 9.27
N GLN A 66 7.54 1.68 9.43
CA GLN A 66 6.36 2.53 9.31
C GLN A 66 5.81 2.53 7.87
N LEU A 67 6.68 2.64 6.86
CA LEU A 67 6.27 2.61 5.46
C LEU A 67 5.69 1.24 5.06
N VAL A 68 6.32 0.14 5.49
CA VAL A 68 5.75 -1.21 5.33
C VAL A 68 4.38 -1.31 5.97
N PHE A 69 4.24 -0.84 7.21
CA PHE A 69 2.96 -0.85 7.92
C PHE A 69 1.87 -0.07 7.18
N ILE A 70 2.18 1.13 6.66
CA ILE A 70 1.20 1.93 5.91
C ILE A 70 0.82 1.20 4.61
N ARG A 71 1.80 0.69 3.85
CA ARG A 71 1.53 -0.07 2.61
C ARG A 71 0.59 -1.24 2.87
N ASP A 72 0.90 -2.06 3.86
CA ASP A 72 0.13 -3.26 4.18
C ASP A 72 -1.26 -2.88 4.72
N SER A 73 -1.37 -1.78 5.47
CA SER A 73 -2.67 -1.26 5.92
C SER A 73 -3.54 -0.79 4.76
N LEU A 74 -2.98 -0.12 3.75
CA LEU A 74 -3.72 0.32 2.56
C LEU A 74 -4.27 -0.87 1.77
N GLU A 75 -3.45 -1.93 1.62
CA GLU A 75 -3.87 -3.18 0.97
C GLU A 75 -5.00 -3.88 1.72
N LEU A 76 -4.87 -4.00 3.05
CA LEU A 76 -5.92 -4.59 3.89
C LEU A 76 -7.21 -3.78 3.85
N ILE A 77 -7.13 -2.44 3.88
CA ILE A 77 -8.29 -1.57 3.77
C ILE A 77 -8.98 -1.76 2.41
N GLU A 78 -8.24 -1.77 1.31
CA GLU A 78 -8.80 -2.03 -0.03
C GLU A 78 -9.51 -3.39 -0.09
N GLY A 79 -8.90 -4.43 0.49
CA GLY A 79 -9.51 -5.76 0.60
C GLY A 79 -10.84 -5.76 1.35
N LEU A 80 -11.05 -4.87 2.34
CA LEU A 80 -12.34 -4.74 3.02
C LEU A 80 -13.45 -4.29 2.06
N TYR A 81 -13.15 -3.49 1.05
CA TYR A 81 -14.13 -3.02 0.07
C TYR A 81 -14.33 -4.00 -1.08
N LEU A 82 -13.28 -4.71 -1.51
CA LEU A 82 -13.34 -5.59 -2.68
C LEU A 82 -13.85 -7.00 -2.37
N HIS A 83 -13.66 -7.50 -1.14
CA HIS A 83 -13.90 -8.91 -0.82
C HIS A 83 -15.11 -9.17 0.08
N ASN A 84 -15.78 -8.12 0.57
CA ASN A 84 -16.98 -8.25 1.38
C ASN A 84 -18.23 -7.89 0.59
N ASP A 85 -19.37 -8.45 1.00
CA ASP A 85 -20.67 -8.07 0.45
C ASP A 85 -21.11 -6.72 1.02
N HIS A 86 -21.13 -5.72 0.14
CA HIS A 86 -21.56 -4.35 0.42
C HIS A 86 -22.93 -4.03 -0.20
N SER A 87 -23.68 -5.03 -0.65
CA SER A 87 -25.00 -4.82 -1.27
C SER A 87 -26.03 -4.16 -0.33
N SER A 88 -25.80 -4.26 0.99
CA SER A 88 -26.65 -3.69 2.03
C SER A 88 -26.34 -2.23 2.40
N VAL A 89 -25.20 -1.68 1.95
CA VAL A 89 -24.80 -0.31 2.25
C VAL A 89 -25.08 0.62 1.07
N ALA A 90 -25.62 1.80 1.35
CA ALA A 90 -25.97 2.81 0.33
C ALA A 90 -24.76 3.66 -0.08
N TRP A 91 -23.61 3.03 -0.33
CA TRP A 91 -22.41 3.75 -0.72
C TRP A 91 -22.49 4.23 -2.17
N ASP A 92 -22.05 5.47 -2.41
CA ASP A 92 -21.90 6.02 -3.76
C ASP A 92 -20.77 5.27 -4.48
N THR A 93 -21.13 4.59 -5.58
CA THR A 93 -20.21 3.71 -6.32
C THR A 93 -19.07 4.47 -6.97
N ASP A 94 -19.34 5.63 -7.60
CA ASP A 94 -18.30 6.46 -8.22
C ASP A 94 -17.29 6.98 -7.18
N ARG A 95 -17.78 7.42 -6.02
CA ARG A 95 -16.92 7.86 -4.91
C ARG A 95 -16.12 6.71 -4.32
N THR A 96 -16.73 5.54 -4.20
CA THR A 96 -16.06 4.31 -3.73
C THR A 96 -14.94 3.92 -4.69
N ASP A 97 -15.19 3.90 -6.00
CA ASP A 97 -14.16 3.59 -7.00
C ASP A 97 -13.01 4.61 -6.94
N ARG A 98 -13.31 5.91 -6.85
CA ARG A 98 -12.28 6.95 -6.69
C ARG A 98 -11.49 6.81 -5.40
N PHE A 99 -12.14 6.36 -4.33
CA PHE A 99 -11.48 6.08 -3.04
C PHE A 99 -10.47 4.95 -3.21
N LEU A 100 -10.89 3.82 -3.79
CA LEU A 100 -10.03 2.65 -4.03
C LEU A 100 -8.85 3.00 -4.95
N MET A 101 -9.09 3.71 -6.06
CA MET A 101 -8.00 4.21 -6.93
C MET A 101 -7.02 5.12 -6.17
N THR A 102 -7.50 5.90 -5.19
CA THR A 102 -6.64 6.78 -4.39
C THR A 102 -5.83 5.97 -3.35
N LEU A 103 -6.38 4.90 -2.79
CA LEU A 103 -5.64 3.97 -1.93
C LEU A 103 -4.57 3.20 -2.71
N GLU A 104 -4.92 2.69 -3.89
CA GLU A 104 -3.98 1.99 -4.77
C GLU A 104 -2.78 2.87 -5.12
N ARG A 105 -3.04 4.12 -5.57
CA ARG A 105 -1.96 5.10 -5.82
C ARG A 105 -1.11 5.36 -4.59
N GLN A 106 -1.70 5.33 -3.40
CA GLN A 106 -0.95 5.41 -2.15
C GLN A 106 -0.05 4.21 -1.91
N ARG A 107 -0.59 3.01 -2.06
CA ARG A 107 0.15 1.77 -1.89
C ARG A 107 1.31 1.66 -2.88
N GLU A 108 1.08 1.98 -4.15
CA GLU A 108 2.12 1.95 -5.19
C GLU A 108 3.26 2.92 -4.89
N GLY A 109 2.90 4.14 -4.49
CA GLY A 109 3.87 5.17 -4.14
C GLY A 109 4.75 4.78 -2.97
N ILE A 110 4.14 4.29 -1.88
CA ILE A 110 4.88 3.79 -0.71
C ILE A 110 5.72 2.57 -1.08
N SER A 111 5.20 1.67 -1.92
CA SER A 111 5.93 0.47 -2.34
C SER A 111 7.24 0.78 -3.07
N ARG A 112 7.33 1.93 -3.77
CA ARG A 112 8.58 2.41 -4.39
C ARG A 112 9.60 2.90 -3.37
N CYS A 113 9.15 3.23 -2.17
CA CYS A 113 9.95 3.81 -1.09
C CYS A 113 10.36 2.80 -0.02
N VAL A 114 9.72 1.63 -0.02
CA VAL A 114 10.13 0.51 0.81
C VAL A 114 11.19 -0.28 0.06
N THR A 115 12.37 -0.41 0.66
CA THR A 115 13.39 -1.33 0.18
C THR A 115 12.87 -2.76 0.23
N ASP A 116 12.88 -3.46 -0.90
CA ASP A 116 12.54 -4.88 -0.88
C ASP A 116 13.53 -5.65 -0.01
N SER A 117 12.99 -6.33 0.99
CA SER A 117 13.78 -7.26 1.81
C SER A 117 14.40 -8.33 0.91
N ARG A 118 15.60 -8.81 1.29
CA ARG A 118 16.26 -9.93 0.58
C ARG A 118 15.33 -11.13 0.41
N LEU A 119 14.46 -11.36 1.39
CA LEU A 119 13.44 -12.41 1.38
C LEU A 119 12.36 -12.16 0.30
N ARG A 120 11.85 -10.94 0.18
CA ARG A 120 10.85 -10.58 -0.84
C ARG A 120 11.43 -10.65 -2.25
N LYS A 121 12.69 -10.23 -2.43
CA LYS A 121 13.44 -10.44 -3.69
C LYS A 121 13.60 -11.92 -4.02
N TYR A 122 13.90 -12.75 -3.02
CA TYR A 122 14.01 -14.19 -3.19
C TYR A 122 12.69 -14.81 -3.66
N TYR A 123 11.57 -14.52 -3.00
CA TYR A 123 10.27 -15.10 -3.37
C TYR A 123 9.76 -14.64 -4.74
N ARG A 124 9.97 -13.38 -5.15
CA ARG A 124 9.65 -12.97 -6.53
C ARG A 124 10.47 -13.71 -7.59
N ARG A 125 11.76 -13.94 -7.31
CA ARG A 125 12.60 -14.76 -8.20
C ARG A 125 12.06 -16.18 -8.28
N LEU A 126 11.65 -16.76 -7.14
CA LEU A 126 11.05 -18.09 -7.10
C LEU A 126 9.76 -18.15 -7.91
N GLU A 127 8.86 -17.18 -7.74
CA GLU A 127 7.60 -17.08 -8.48
C GLU A 127 7.84 -16.94 -10.00
N THR A 128 8.78 -16.07 -10.39
CA THR A 128 9.17 -15.90 -11.80
C THR A 128 9.69 -17.23 -12.38
N LEU A 129 10.54 -17.93 -11.64
CA LEU A 129 11.06 -19.25 -12.05
C LEU A 129 9.92 -20.27 -12.20
N LEU A 130 9.01 -20.34 -11.24
CA LEU A 130 7.85 -21.25 -11.31
C LEU A 130 6.95 -20.96 -12.51
N HIS A 131 6.69 -19.68 -12.81
CA HIS A 131 5.95 -19.30 -14.01
C HIS A 131 6.69 -19.67 -15.30
N THR A 132 8.01 -19.43 -15.39
CA THR A 132 8.80 -19.82 -16.57
C THR A 132 8.83 -21.34 -16.80
N VAL A 133 8.94 -22.12 -15.72
CA VAL A 133 8.90 -23.60 -15.78
C VAL A 133 7.51 -24.09 -16.20
N ARG A 134 6.45 -23.47 -15.70
CA ARG A 134 5.06 -23.80 -16.09
C ARG A 134 4.81 -23.49 -17.57
N THR A 135 5.37 -22.41 -18.11
CA THR A 135 5.27 -22.08 -19.53
C THR A 135 6.14 -22.98 -20.43
N SER A 136 7.29 -23.47 -19.94
CA SER A 136 8.13 -24.40 -20.71
C SER A 136 7.58 -25.82 -20.74
N THR A 137 6.94 -26.27 -19.64
CA THR A 137 6.26 -27.58 -19.56
C THR A 137 4.88 -27.58 -20.21
N GLY A 138 4.25 -26.43 -20.39
CA GLY A 138 3.05 -26.26 -21.22
C GLY A 138 3.32 -26.14 -22.72
N SER A 139 4.60 -26.13 -23.15
CA SER A 139 5.04 -26.00 -24.54
C SER A 139 5.71 -27.28 -25.06
N THR A 140 5.32 -28.46 -24.57
CA THR A 140 5.52 -29.71 -25.30
C THR A 140 4.23 -30.04 -26.03
N ASP A 141 4.15 -29.48 -27.23
CA ASP A 141 3.14 -29.71 -28.25
C ASP A 141 3.17 -31.18 -28.71
N TRP A 142 2.00 -31.70 -29.02
CA TRP A 142 1.64 -33.05 -29.42
C TRP A 142 2.49 -33.62 -30.57
N ARG A 143 2.87 -34.90 -30.44
CA ARG A 143 2.91 -35.91 -31.51
C ARG A 143 2.71 -37.29 -30.94
#